data_AF-A0A7J7UAK3-F1
#
_entry.id   AF-A0A7J7UAK3-F1
#
_cell.length_a   1.000
_cell.length_b   1.000
_cell.length_c   1.000
_cell.angle_alpha   90.00
_cell.angle_beta   90.00
_cell.angle_gamma   90.00
#
_symmetry.space_group_name_H-M   'P 1'
#
loop_
_entity.id
_entity.type
_entity.pdbx_description
1 polymer ?
#
loop_
_entity_poly.entity_id
_entity_poly.type
_entity_poly.pdbx_seq_one_letter_code
_entity_poly.pdbx_strand_id
1 'polypeptide(L)'
;MEATQMMVDIDGDVLVFLELAQFHCAYQLADWCLHHICTNYNNVCRKFPRDMKAMSPENQEYFEKHRWPPVWYLKEEDHYQRARKEREKEDYLHLKRQPKRRWLFWNSPSSPSSPAASSASPSSSSAVV
;
A
#
# COMPACT_ATOMS: atom_id res chain seq x y z
N MET A 1 10.31 24.33 1.18
CA MET A 1 10.85 23.09 0.59
C MET A 1 11.95 23.47 -0.40
N GLU A 2 13.12 23.88 0.09
CA GLU A 2 14.27 24.26 -0.74
C GLU A 2 15.59 23.88 -0.03
N ALA A 3 15.71 22.62 0.37
CA ALA A 3 16.96 22.07 0.92
C ALA A 3 17.59 21.02 0.01
N THR A 4 17.05 20.83 -1.21
CA THR A 4 17.43 19.74 -2.11
C THR A 4 18.25 20.18 -3.33
N GLN A 5 18.40 21.49 -3.58
CA GLN A 5 18.90 21.99 -4.87
C GLN A 5 20.42 22.23 -4.92
N MET A 6 21.12 22.17 -3.78
CA MET A 6 22.57 22.45 -3.67
C MET A 6 23.37 21.23 -3.17
N MET A 7 22.84 20.01 -3.34
CA MET A 7 23.66 18.81 -3.21
C MET A 7 24.43 18.66 -4.52
N VAL A 8 25.60 19.31 -4.59
CA VAL A 8 26.70 18.86 -5.47
C VAL A 8 26.74 17.34 -5.36
N ASP A 9 26.89 16.62 -6.47
CA ASP A 9 26.74 15.14 -6.56
C ASP A 9 27.85 14.42 -5.77
N ILE A 10 27.77 14.54 -4.45
CA ILE A 10 28.72 14.08 -3.46
C ILE A 10 28.81 12.57 -3.45
N ASP A 11 27.79 11.89 -3.96
CA ASP A 11 27.75 10.44 -4.14
C ASP A 11 28.92 9.95 -5.03
N GLY A 12 29.27 10.70 -6.09
CA GLY A 12 30.41 10.38 -6.94
C GLY A 12 31.74 10.69 -6.26
N ASP A 13 31.85 11.87 -5.65
CA ASP A 13 33.07 12.30 -4.96
C ASP A 13 33.42 11.37 -3.79
N VAL A 14 32.42 10.90 -3.04
CA VAL A 14 32.59 10.00 -1.90
C VAL A 14 33.21 8.67 -2.29
N LEU A 15 32.90 8.15 -3.49
CA LEU A 15 33.50 6.92 -4.00
C LEU A 15 35.00 7.09 -4.25
N VAL A 16 35.39 8.22 -4.84
CA VAL A 16 36.81 8.57 -5.06
C VAL A 16 37.52 8.84 -3.73
N PHE A 17 36.87 9.57 -2.82
CA PHE A 17 37.42 9.88 -1.50
C PHE A 17 37.63 8.64 -0.66
N LEU A 18 36.77 7.61 -0.77
CA LEU A 18 36.93 6.39 -0.02
C LEU A 18 38.26 5.69 -0.36
N GLU A 19 38.57 5.53 -1.64
CA GLU A 19 39.81 4.90 -2.10
C GLU A 19 41.04 5.70 -1.63
N LEU A 20 40.99 7.02 -1.79
CA LEU A 20 42.09 7.91 -1.39
C LEU A 20 42.28 7.92 0.13
N ALA A 21 41.18 7.95 0.89
CA ALA A 21 41.21 7.95 2.35
C ALA A 21 41.77 6.63 2.90
N GLN A 22 41.36 5.49 2.34
CA GLN A 22 41.90 4.19 2.72
C GLN A 22 43.40 4.09 2.38
N PHE A 23 43.80 4.55 1.20
CA PHE A 23 45.20 4.53 0.77
C PHE A 23 46.12 5.37 1.67
N HIS A 24 45.66 6.54 2.13
CA HIS A 24 46.42 7.43 3.02
C HIS A 24 46.19 7.16 4.51
N CYS A 25 45.50 6.08 4.88
CA CYS A 25 45.15 5.75 6.28
C CYS A 25 44.36 6.86 7.00
N ALA A 26 43.54 7.62 6.27
CA ALA A 26 42.67 8.65 6.82
C ALA A 26 41.36 8.04 7.34
N TYR A 27 41.43 7.31 8.46
CA TYR A 27 40.33 6.47 8.97
C TYR A 27 39.02 7.24 9.18
N GLN A 28 39.07 8.45 9.75
CA GLN A 28 37.86 9.23 10.01
C GLN A 28 37.10 9.59 8.73
N LEU A 29 37.83 9.92 7.65
CA LEU A 29 37.24 10.23 6.36
C LEU A 29 36.72 8.96 5.69
N ALA A 30 37.49 7.86 5.73
CA ALA A 30 37.07 6.58 5.19
C ALA A 30 35.78 6.09 5.86
N ASP A 31 35.69 6.16 7.18
CA ASP A 31 34.49 5.79 7.95
C ASP A 31 33.28 6.65 7.56
N TRP A 32 33.48 7.96 7.37
CA TRP A 32 32.41 8.84 6.92
C TRP A 32 31.95 8.49 5.49
N CYS A 33 32.89 8.23 4.58
CA CYS A 33 32.57 7.80 3.22
C CYS A 33 31.79 6.49 3.20
N LEU A 34 32.25 5.48 3.95
CA LEU A 34 31.57 4.20 4.11
C LEU A 34 30.14 4.39 4.62
N HIS A 35 29.97 5.22 5.66
CA HIS A 35 28.66 5.52 6.22
C HIS A 35 27.71 6.20 5.22
N HIS A 36 28.20 7.19 4.46
CA HIS A 36 27.41 7.88 3.44
C HIS A 36 26.94 6.93 2.34
N ILE A 37 27.85 6.09 1.83
CA ILE A 37 27.54 5.09 0.80
C ILE A 37 26.52 4.08 1.31
N CYS A 38 26.70 3.56 2.53
CA CYS A 38 25.79 2.55 3.10
C CYS A 38 24.38 3.10 3.33
N THR A 39 24.27 4.34 3.81
CA THR A 39 22.98 4.99 4.10
C THR A 39 22.23 5.35 2.82
N ASN A 40 22.96 5.70 1.76
CA ASN A 40 22.41 6.09 0.46
C ASN A 40 22.56 4.99 -0.62
N TYR A 41 22.80 3.74 -0.20
CA TYR A 41 23.25 2.65 -1.06
C TYR A 41 22.43 2.49 -2.35
N ASN A 42 21.10 2.49 -2.24
CA ASN A 42 20.21 2.34 -3.39
C ASN A 42 20.37 3.47 -4.43
N ASN A 43 20.63 4.70 -3.99
CA ASN A 43 20.82 5.84 -4.87
C ASN A 43 22.20 5.77 -5.54
N VAL A 44 23.24 5.50 -4.75
CA VAL A 44 24.62 5.36 -5.26
C VAL A 44 24.71 4.23 -6.28
N CYS A 45 24.12 3.06 -6.01
CA CYS A 45 24.08 1.94 -6.97
C CYS A 45 23.33 2.27 -8.27
N ARG A 46 22.29 3.11 -8.21
CA ARG A 46 21.54 3.52 -9.41
C ARG A 46 22.31 4.53 -10.26
N LYS A 47 23.01 5.48 -9.62
CA LYS A 47 23.78 6.52 -10.30
C LYS A 47 25.13 6.01 -10.81
N PHE A 48 25.84 5.23 -10.01
CA PHE A 48 27.22 4.80 -10.22
C PHE A 48 27.39 3.27 -10.20
N PRO A 49 26.66 2.50 -11.04
CA PRO A 49 26.71 1.04 -11.01
C PRO A 49 28.05 0.46 -11.44
N ARG A 50 28.85 1.22 -12.21
CA ARG A 50 30.19 0.82 -12.64
C ARG A 50 31.20 0.99 -11.52
N ASP A 51 31.19 2.16 -10.87
CA ASP A 51 32.14 2.50 -9.82
C ASP A 51 31.92 1.63 -8.58
N MET A 52 30.66 1.39 -8.20
CA MET A 52 30.33 0.44 -7.12
C MET A 52 30.86 -0.98 -7.36
N LYS A 53 30.92 -1.43 -8.62
CA LYS A 53 31.49 -2.74 -8.99
C LYS A 53 33.01 -2.73 -9.14
N ALA A 54 33.60 -1.55 -9.34
CA ALA A 54 35.05 -1.38 -9.45
C ALA A 54 35.74 -1.30 -8.08
N MET A 55 34.99 -0.94 -7.03
CA MET A 55 35.46 -0.96 -5.64
C MET A 55 36.03 -2.32 -5.24
N SER A 56 36.94 -2.34 -4.26
CA SER A 56 37.53 -3.57 -3.74
C SER A 56 36.47 -4.57 -3.24
N PRO A 57 36.73 -5.90 -3.31
CA PRO A 57 35.77 -6.90 -2.85
C PRO A 57 35.41 -6.73 -1.37
N GLU A 58 36.35 -6.28 -0.54
CA GLU A 58 36.12 -5.97 0.88
C GLU A 58 35.13 -4.80 1.05
N ASN A 59 35.28 -3.73 0.25
CA ASN A 59 34.34 -2.61 0.28
C ASN A 59 32.95 -3.04 -0.22
N GLN A 60 32.87 -3.85 -1.28
CA GLN A 60 31.61 -4.38 -1.79
C GLN A 60 30.85 -5.18 -0.73
N GLU A 61 31.53 -6.12 -0.06
CA GLU A 61 30.94 -6.91 1.03
C GLU A 61 30.50 -6.00 2.19
N TYR A 62 31.33 -5.00 2.53
CA TYR A 62 30.99 -4.03 3.58
C TYR A 62 29.70 -3.29 3.25
N PHE A 63 29.55 -2.80 2.01
CA PHE A 63 28.35 -2.10 1.59
C PHE A 63 27.13 -3.00 1.63
N GLU A 64 27.22 -4.23 1.10
CA GLU A 64 26.10 -5.17 1.10
C GLU A 64 25.62 -5.51 2.51
N LYS A 65 26.56 -5.68 3.44
CA LYS A 65 26.28 -6.00 4.84
C LYS A 65 25.66 -4.82 5.61
N HIS A 66 26.10 -3.60 5.35
CA HIS A 66 25.68 -2.41 6.11
C HIS A 66 24.67 -1.52 5.37
N ARG A 67 24.18 -1.94 4.21
CA ARG A 67 23.22 -1.16 3.42
C ARG A 67 21.95 -0.82 4.19
N TRP A 68 21.48 0.39 3.98
CA TRP A 68 20.18 0.87 4.43
C TRP A 68 19.27 1.19 3.24
N PRO A 69 17.98 0.80 3.28
CA PRO A 69 17.36 -0.10 4.24
C PRO A 69 17.86 -1.55 4.12
N PRO A 70 17.88 -2.34 5.22
CA PRO A 70 18.29 -3.74 5.19
C PRO A 70 17.43 -4.59 4.23
N VAL A 71 18.00 -5.68 3.70
CA VAL A 71 17.31 -6.57 2.74
C VAL A 71 15.98 -7.10 3.30
N TRP A 72 15.98 -7.53 4.57
CA TRP A 72 14.80 -8.10 5.21
C TRP A 72 13.66 -7.08 5.32
N TYR A 73 13.99 -5.81 5.59
CA TYR A 73 13.00 -4.73 5.68
C TYR A 73 12.35 -4.50 4.32
N LEU A 74 13.14 -4.45 3.25
CA LEU A 74 12.61 -4.30 1.89
C LEU A 74 11.67 -5.45 1.53
N LYS A 75 12.02 -6.69 1.91
CA LYS A 75 11.16 -7.86 1.71
C LYS A 75 9.84 -7.76 2.50
N GLU A 76 9.91 -7.26 3.73
CA GLU A 76 8.72 -7.08 4.58
C GLU A 76 7.84 -5.92 4.11
N GLU A 77 8.43 -4.82 3.68
CA GLU A 77 7.71 -3.71 3.04
C GLU A 77 7.00 -4.20 1.77
N ASP A 78 7.68 -4.97 0.90
CA ASP A 78 7.06 -5.59 -0.27
C ASP A 78 5.89 -6.51 0.09
N HIS A 79 6.00 -7.24 1.20
CA HIS A 79 4.92 -8.07 1.73
C HIS A 79 3.74 -7.21 2.22
N TYR A 80 4.00 -6.19 3.03
CA TYR A 80 3.01 -5.27 3.54
C TYR A 80 2.26 -4.55 2.42
N GLN A 81 2.97 -4.01 1.44
CA GLN A 81 2.37 -3.29 0.32
C GLN A 81 1.46 -4.21 -0.52
N ARG A 82 1.85 -5.48 -0.71
CA ARG A 82 1.00 -6.47 -1.37
C ARG A 82 -0.26 -6.78 -0.58
N ALA A 83 -0.13 -7.08 0.71
CA ALA A 83 -1.28 -7.36 1.58
C ALA A 83 -2.23 -6.17 1.70
N ARG A 84 -1.69 -4.95 1.76
CA ARG A 84 -2.46 -3.71 1.76
C ARG A 84 -3.25 -3.54 0.45
N LYS A 85 -2.60 -3.76 -0.70
CA LYS A 85 -3.25 -3.69 -2.02
C LYS A 85 -4.33 -4.74 -2.20
N GLU A 86 -4.14 -5.94 -1.65
CA GLU A 86 -5.16 -7.01 -1.63
C GLU A 86 -6.38 -6.60 -0.82
N ARG A 87 -6.18 -6.06 0.40
CA ARG A 87 -7.26 -5.53 1.23
C ARG A 87 -8.04 -4.40 0.53
N GLU A 88 -7.35 -3.42 -0.04
CA GLU A 88 -7.97 -2.32 -0.78
C GLU A 88 -8.84 -2.84 -1.96
N LYS A 89 -8.39 -3.91 -2.63
CA LYS A 89 -9.14 -4.55 -3.71
C LYS A 89 -10.37 -5.31 -3.19
N GLU A 90 -10.25 -6.03 -2.09
CA GLU A 90 -11.37 -6.71 -1.44
C GLU A 90 -12.42 -5.69 -0.98
N ASP A 91 -12.01 -4.64 -0.28
CA ASP A 91 -12.89 -3.57 0.19
C ASP A 91 -13.63 -2.89 -0.97
N TYR A 92 -12.94 -2.63 -2.09
CA TYR A 92 -13.56 -2.12 -3.31
C TYR A 92 -14.64 -3.06 -3.87
N LEU A 93 -14.38 -4.39 -3.89
CA LEU A 93 -15.34 -5.39 -4.32
C LEU A 93 -16.52 -5.52 -3.33
N HIS A 94 -16.26 -5.48 -2.03
CA HIS A 94 -17.28 -5.48 -0.98
C HIS A 94 -18.20 -4.26 -1.10
N LEU A 95 -17.65 -3.07 -1.34
CA LEU A 95 -18.42 -1.84 -1.55
C LEU A 95 -19.29 -1.92 -2.81
N LYS A 96 -18.79 -2.52 -3.91
CA LYS A 96 -19.60 -2.77 -5.11
C LYS A 96 -20.69 -3.82 -4.92
N ARG A 97 -20.44 -4.82 -4.06
CA ARG A 97 -21.40 -5.89 -3.75
C ARG A 97 -22.50 -5.45 -2.79
N GLN A 98 -22.34 -4.34 -2.06
CA GLN A 98 -23.40 -3.81 -1.21
C GLN A 98 -24.62 -3.41 -2.07
N PRO A 99 -25.78 -4.07 -1.92
CA PRO A 99 -26.97 -3.70 -2.66
C PRO A 99 -27.42 -2.29 -2.20
N LYS A 100 -27.59 -1.35 -3.15
CA LYS A 100 -28.21 -0.02 -2.92
C LYS A 100 -29.71 -0.10 -2.56
N ARG A 101 -30.15 -1.12 -1.83
CA ARG A 101 -31.56 -1.33 -1.48
C ARG A 101 -31.67 -1.78 -0.02
N ARG A 102 -31.44 -0.84 0.89
CA ARG A 102 -31.61 -1.08 2.34
C ARG A 102 -33.03 -0.80 2.85
N TRP A 103 -34.05 -0.59 1.99
CA TRP A 103 -35.38 -0.14 2.44
C TRP A 103 -36.60 -0.70 1.69
N LEU A 104 -36.55 -1.88 1.08
CA LEU A 104 -37.75 -2.46 0.43
C LEU A 104 -38.25 -3.79 1.02
N PHE A 105 -37.64 -4.31 2.09
CA PHE A 105 -38.09 -5.57 2.71
C PHE A 105 -39.17 -5.42 3.80
N TRP A 106 -39.68 -4.20 4.03
CA TRP A 106 -40.70 -3.96 5.06
C TRP A 106 -42.08 -3.55 4.57
N ASN A 107 -42.38 -3.70 3.28
CA ASN A 107 -43.76 -3.54 2.83
C ASN A 107 -44.22 -4.72 1.95
N SER A 108 -45.16 -5.47 2.54
CA SER A 108 -46.22 -6.30 1.93
C SER A 108 -45.84 -7.70 1.44
N PRO A 109 -46.78 -8.69 1.40
CA PRO A 109 -48.25 -8.50 1.36
C PRO A 109 -49.09 -9.49 2.22
N SER A 110 -50.34 -9.13 2.51
CA SER A 110 -51.39 -10.15 2.77
C SER A 110 -52.71 -9.74 2.13
N SER A 111 -52.93 -10.21 0.90
CA SER A 111 -54.24 -10.56 0.33
C SER A 111 -54.06 -12.01 -0.19
N PRO A 112 -55.07 -12.89 -0.31
CA PRO A 112 -56.49 -12.61 -0.61
C PRO A 112 -57.53 -13.55 0.05
N SER A 113 -58.82 -13.18 0.06
CA SER A 113 -59.93 -14.17 -0.04
C SER A 113 -61.31 -13.50 -0.13
N SER A 114 -61.94 -13.57 -1.30
CA SER A 114 -63.40 -13.66 -1.41
C SER A 114 -63.77 -15.15 -1.44
N PRO A 115 -64.88 -15.58 -0.83
CA PRO A 115 -65.97 -16.13 -1.66
C PRO A 115 -67.41 -15.91 -1.14
N ALA A 116 -68.32 -15.86 -2.12
CA ALA A 116 -69.65 -16.46 -2.21
C ALA A 116 -70.75 -16.23 -1.13
N ALA A 117 -71.83 -15.60 -1.62
CA ALA A 117 -73.27 -15.81 -1.38
C ALA A 117 -73.75 -16.84 -0.34
N SER A 118 -74.70 -16.41 0.52
CA SER A 118 -75.95 -17.17 0.79
C SER A 118 -77.02 -16.31 1.48
N SER A 119 -78.16 -16.19 0.79
CA SER A 119 -79.56 -16.13 1.24
C SER A 119 -79.89 -16.00 2.74
N ALA A 120 -80.71 -14.99 3.08
CA ALA A 120 -81.77 -15.11 4.09
C ALA A 120 -82.85 -14.03 3.90
N SER A 121 -83.98 -14.39 3.28
CA SER A 121 -85.30 -13.82 3.58
C SER A 121 -85.88 -14.61 4.77
N PRO A 122 -86.79 -14.07 5.62
CA PRO A 122 -88.18 -13.87 5.19
C PRO A 122 -89.01 -12.75 5.88
N SER A 123 -90.12 -12.39 5.22
CA SER A 123 -91.47 -12.05 5.76
C SER A 123 -91.65 -10.79 6.63
N SER A 124 -92.76 -10.03 6.61
CA SER A 124 -93.95 -9.85 5.76
C SER A 124 -94.74 -8.65 6.34
N SER A 125 -95.68 -8.09 5.56
CA SER A 125 -96.82 -7.21 5.94
C SER A 125 -96.55 -5.71 6.24
N SER A 126 -97.38 -4.71 5.86
CA SER A 126 -98.63 -4.55 5.08
C SER A 126 -98.96 -3.03 4.95
N ALA A 127 -100.02 -2.71 4.17
CA ALA A 127 -100.80 -1.45 4.05
C ALA A 127 -100.37 -0.51 2.89
N VAL A 128 -101.07 -0.36 1.75
CA VAL A 128 -102.44 0.16 1.46
C VAL A 128 -102.82 1.45 2.19
N VAL A 129 -102.76 2.60 1.49
CA VAL A 129 -103.88 3.52 1.14
C VAL A 129 -103.48 4.26 -0.13
#